data_AF-A0A0C9PUX3-F1
#
_entry.id   AF-A0A0C9PUX3-F1
#
_cell.length_a   1.000
_cell.length_b   1.000
_cell.length_c   1.000
_cell.angle_alpha   90.00
_cell.angle_beta   90.00
_cell.angle_gamma   90.00
#
_symmetry.space_group_name_H-M   'P 1'
#
loop_
_entity.id
_entity.type
_entity.pdbx_description
1 polymer ?
#
loop_
_entity_poly.entity_id
_entity_poly.type
_entity_poly.pdbx_seq_one_letter_code
_entity_poly.pdbx_strand_id
1 'polypeptide(L)'
;MTDQSIGLSSFRKNKTQRPASVKPIESADEHRSMPTDILNHSTRISSSKNLPKSIRIAKDTHVAITTLARLQDKPIYQEITDILEDYIQRQPSSVRKLIRSSVEASKEERM
;
A
#
# COMPACT_ATOMS: atom_id res chain seq x y z
N MET A 1 22.22 2.08 58.23
CA MET A 1 21.31 0.93 58.41
C MET A 1 21.60 -0.02 57.27
N THR A 2 22.41 -1.05 57.50
CA THR A 2 22.95 -1.93 56.45
C THR A 2 22.33 -3.32 56.59
N ASP A 3 21.47 -3.69 55.64
CA ASP A 3 20.90 -5.04 55.55
C ASP A 3 21.99 -6.04 55.17
N GLN A 4 22.42 -6.84 56.15
CA GLN A 4 23.30 -7.98 55.92
C GLN A 4 22.47 -9.13 55.32
N SER A 5 22.59 -9.32 54.00
CA SER A 5 22.00 -10.47 53.31
C SER A 5 22.75 -11.76 53.68
N ILE A 6 22.30 -12.44 54.73
CA ILE A 6 22.83 -13.73 55.19
C ILE A 6 22.13 -14.85 54.39
N GLY A 7 22.84 -15.45 53.43
CA GLY A 7 22.35 -16.58 52.63
C GLY A 7 23.39 -17.16 51.67
N LEU A 8 23.17 -18.39 51.17
CA LEU A 8 24.04 -19.15 50.24
C LEU A 8 24.38 -18.41 48.93
N SER A 9 23.67 -17.33 48.62
CA SER A 9 23.93 -16.41 47.50
C SER A 9 25.06 -15.41 47.77
N SER A 10 25.48 -15.20 49.03
CA SER A 10 26.52 -14.24 49.40
C SER A 10 27.94 -14.67 49.00
N PHE A 11 28.15 -15.96 48.72
CA PHE A 11 29.49 -16.54 48.48
C PHE A 11 29.83 -16.82 47.01
N ARG A 12 28.90 -16.57 46.07
CA ARG A 12 29.14 -16.79 44.63
C ARG A 12 29.23 -15.46 43.88
N LYS A 13 30.46 -14.91 43.78
CA LYS A 13 30.76 -13.83 42.83
C LYS A 13 31.09 -14.45 41.48
N ASN A 14 30.29 -14.16 40.46
CA ASN A 14 30.60 -14.56 39.09
C ASN A 14 31.88 -13.83 38.63
N LYS A 15 32.91 -14.58 38.25
CA LYS A 15 34.22 -14.04 37.82
C LYS A 15 34.17 -13.32 36.46
N THR A 16 33.06 -13.42 35.74
CA THR A 16 32.90 -12.86 34.40
C THR A 16 31.75 -11.85 34.37
N GLN A 17 31.97 -10.73 33.69
CA GLN A 17 30.88 -9.82 33.36
C GLN A 17 30.04 -10.45 32.26
N ARG A 18 28.71 -10.36 32.38
CA ARG A 18 27.79 -10.79 31.34
C ARG A 18 28.09 -9.95 30.09
N PRO A 19 28.19 -10.54 28.89
CA PRO A 19 28.51 -9.80 27.68
C PRO A 19 27.49 -8.67 27.46
N ALA A 20 27.98 -7.50 27.03
CA ALA A 20 27.14 -6.35 26.75
C ALA A 20 26.17 -6.69 25.61
N SER A 21 24.87 -6.60 25.88
CA SER A 21 23.84 -6.69 24.84
C SER A 21 23.82 -5.35 24.09
N VAL A 22 24.48 -5.31 22.94
CA VAL A 22 24.40 -4.16 22.03
C VAL A 22 23.06 -4.25 21.31
N LYS A 23 22.13 -3.38 21.68
CA LYS A 23 20.94 -3.15 20.86
C LYS A 23 21.36 -2.36 19.62
N PRO A 24 20.90 -2.73 18.41
CA PRO A 24 21.17 -1.94 17.20
C PRO A 24 20.74 -0.48 17.41
N ILE A 25 21.57 0.46 16.99
CA ILE A 25 21.33 1.92 17.14
C ILE A 25 20.20 2.38 16.21
N GLU A 26 20.07 1.73 15.06
CA GLU A 26 18.97 1.93 14.12
C GLU A 26 18.32 0.57 13.91
N SER A 27 17.24 0.30 14.65
CA SER A 27 16.21 -0.57 14.10
C SER A 27 15.69 0.18 12.89
N ALA A 28 16.06 -0.23 11.68
CA ALA A 28 15.41 0.27 10.48
C ALA A 28 13.93 -0.04 10.66
N ASP A 29 13.16 0.98 11.04
CA ASP A 29 11.71 0.91 11.05
C ASP A 29 11.34 0.66 9.59
N GLU A 30 11.12 -0.61 9.26
CA GLU A 30 10.69 -1.03 7.94
C GLU A 30 9.26 -0.51 7.79
N HIS A 31 9.14 0.78 7.44
CA HIS A 31 7.89 1.40 7.09
C HIS A 31 7.44 0.77 5.77
N ARG A 32 6.83 -0.41 5.86
CA ARG A 32 6.09 -1.04 4.76
C ARG A 32 4.82 -0.24 4.54
N SER A 33 4.95 0.95 3.96
CA SER A 33 3.82 1.68 3.41
C SER A 33 3.46 1.07 2.08
N MET A 34 2.18 0.71 1.92
CA MET A 34 1.66 0.40 0.60
C MET A 34 1.82 1.65 -0.30
N PRO A 35 2.23 1.52 -1.57
CA PRO A 35 2.14 2.61 -2.52
C PRO A 35 0.69 3.08 -2.64
N THR A 36 0.51 4.37 -2.89
CA THR A 36 -0.79 5.05 -2.83
C THR A 36 -1.69 4.69 -4.00
N ASP A 37 -1.11 4.48 -5.18
CA ASP A 37 -1.87 4.36 -6.44
C ASP A 37 -1.73 2.95 -7.01
N ILE A 38 -2.86 2.28 -7.22
CA ILE A 38 -2.94 0.90 -7.74
C ILE A 38 -3.19 0.91 -9.25
N LEU A 39 -4.04 1.83 -9.73
CA LEU A 39 -4.36 2.00 -11.13
C LEU A 39 -3.41 2.98 -11.83
N ASN A 40 -3.32 2.86 -13.17
CA ASN A 40 -2.46 3.71 -13.98
C ASN A 40 -3.21 4.98 -14.41
N HIS A 41 -2.97 6.11 -13.75
CA HIS A 41 -3.49 7.43 -14.13
C HIS A 41 -2.65 8.08 -15.25
N SER A 42 -2.34 7.33 -16.31
CA SER A 42 -1.45 7.79 -17.38
C SER A 42 -2.00 9.04 -18.08
N THR A 43 -1.27 10.15 -17.97
CA THR A 43 -1.52 11.39 -18.73
C THR A 43 -1.06 11.32 -20.18
N ARG A 44 -0.40 10.23 -20.58
CA ARG A 44 0.09 10.07 -21.96
C ARG A 44 -1.07 9.78 -22.91
N ILE A 45 -1.11 10.56 -23.99
CA ILE A 45 -1.97 10.34 -25.15
C ILE A 45 -1.72 8.92 -25.65
N SER A 46 -2.75 8.08 -25.61
CA SER A 46 -2.65 6.67 -26.03
C SER A 46 -2.42 6.62 -27.54
N SER A 47 -1.33 5.97 -27.97
CA SER A 47 -1.15 5.59 -29.38
C SER A 47 -2.32 4.70 -29.82
N SER A 48 -2.73 4.78 -31.09
CA SER A 48 -3.88 4.04 -31.66
C SER A 48 -3.84 2.52 -31.43
N LYS A 49 -2.65 1.97 -31.14
CA LYS A 49 -2.44 0.55 -30.78
C LYS A 49 -2.90 0.19 -29.35
N ASN A 50 -3.08 1.18 -28.49
CA ASN A 50 -3.49 1.05 -27.09
C ASN A 50 -4.83 1.78 -26.86
N LEU A 51 -5.81 1.57 -27.73
CA LEU A 51 -7.16 2.09 -27.50
C LEU A 51 -7.73 1.49 -26.20
N PRO A 52 -8.35 2.30 -25.32
CA PRO A 52 -8.98 1.78 -24.12
C PRO A 52 -10.09 0.79 -24.49
N LYS A 53 -10.20 -0.29 -23.70
CA LYS A 53 -11.26 -1.28 -23.87
C LYS A 53 -12.62 -0.63 -23.61
N SER A 54 -13.62 -1.00 -24.41
CA SER A 54 -15.01 -0.56 -24.20
C SER A 54 -15.71 -1.44 -23.16
N ILE A 55 -16.53 -0.82 -22.31
CA ILE A 55 -17.40 -1.49 -21.36
C ILE A 55 -18.85 -1.05 -21.62
N ARG A 56 -19.81 -1.96 -21.39
CA ARG A 56 -21.24 -1.63 -21.44
C ARG A 56 -21.70 -1.27 -20.03
N ILE A 57 -22.32 -0.11 -19.89
CA ILE A 57 -22.86 0.42 -18.63
C ILE A 57 -24.28 0.93 -18.84
N ALA A 58 -25.03 1.09 -17.74
CA ALA A 58 -26.38 1.63 -17.79
C ALA A 58 -26.38 3.11 -18.21
N LYS A 59 -27.50 3.56 -18.80
CA LYS A 59 -27.62 4.90 -19.42
C LYS A 59 -27.46 6.02 -18.39
N ASP A 60 -28.09 5.85 -17.23
CA ASP A 60 -27.98 6.75 -16.08
C ASP A 60 -26.53 6.87 -15.59
N THR A 61 -25.83 5.75 -15.42
CA THR A 61 -24.41 5.73 -15.03
C THR A 61 -23.54 6.45 -16.05
N HIS A 62 -23.76 6.21 -17.35
CA HIS A 62 -23.02 6.88 -18.41
C HIS A 62 -23.20 8.40 -18.39
N VAL A 63 -24.43 8.88 -18.19
CA VAL A 63 -24.71 10.31 -18.08
C VAL A 63 -24.00 10.90 -16.87
N ALA A 64 -24.09 10.26 -15.70
CA ALA A 64 -23.45 10.71 -14.47
C ALA A 64 -21.92 10.84 -14.63
N ILE A 65 -21.26 9.81 -15.17
CA ILE A 65 -19.81 9.84 -15.43
C ILE A 65 -19.46 10.94 -16.43
N THR A 66 -20.24 11.08 -17.51
CA THR A 66 -20.00 12.11 -18.53
C THR A 66 -20.14 13.52 -17.94
N THR A 67 -21.10 13.72 -17.05
CA THR A 67 -21.25 15.01 -16.36
C THR A 67 -20.08 15.29 -15.42
N LEU A 68 -19.61 14.31 -14.66
CA LEU A 68 -18.45 14.46 -13.77
C LEU A 68 -17.17 14.77 -14.55
N ALA A 69 -16.92 14.03 -15.63
CA ALA A 69 -15.77 14.23 -16.49
C ALA A 69 -15.75 15.64 -17.11
N ARG A 70 -16.93 16.16 -17.51
CA ARG A 70 -17.07 17.54 -17.99
C ARG A 70 -16.82 18.59 -16.92
N LEU A 71 -17.25 18.35 -15.67
CA LEU A 71 -17.02 19.28 -14.57
C LEU A 71 -15.54 19.37 -14.17
N GLN A 72 -14.78 18.30 -14.39
CA GLN A 72 -13.35 18.22 -14.06
C GLN A 72 -12.42 18.48 -15.25
N ASP A 73 -12.97 18.81 -16.43
CA ASP A 73 -12.22 18.97 -17.69
C ASP A 73 -11.28 17.77 -18.00
N LYS A 74 -11.74 16.56 -17.71
CA LYS A 74 -11.00 15.31 -17.94
C LYS A 74 -11.71 14.42 -18.96
N PRO A 75 -10.98 13.53 -19.67
CA PRO A 75 -11.62 12.52 -20.49
C PRO A 75 -12.32 11.46 -19.63
N ILE A 76 -13.45 10.92 -20.13
CA ILE A 76 -14.30 9.96 -19.42
C ILE A 76 -13.52 8.75 -18.86
N TYR A 77 -12.57 8.21 -19.62
CA TYR A 77 -11.79 7.04 -19.17
C TYR A 77 -10.89 7.36 -17.97
N GLN A 78 -10.39 8.59 -17.88
CA GLN A 78 -9.56 9.02 -16.75
C GLN A 78 -10.45 9.22 -15.52
N GLU A 79 -11.61 9.85 -15.69
CA GLU A 79 -12.59 10.01 -14.61
C GLU A 79 -13.02 8.65 -14.02
N ILE A 80 -13.29 7.66 -14.87
CA ILE A 80 -13.59 6.29 -14.42
C ILE A 80 -12.43 5.71 -13.62
N THR A 81 -11.19 5.95 -14.03
CA THR A 81 -10.00 5.46 -13.34
C THR A 81 -9.86 6.13 -11.97
N ASP A 82 -10.03 7.45 -11.91
CA ASP A 82 -9.97 8.24 -10.68
C ASP A 82 -11.04 7.79 -9.67
N ILE A 83 -12.30 7.64 -10.11
CA ILE A 83 -13.40 7.16 -9.26
C ILE A 83 -13.13 5.76 -8.70
N LEU A 84 -12.61 4.86 -9.54
CA LEU A 84 -12.29 3.49 -9.11
C LEU A 84 -11.11 3.46 -8.13
N GLU A 85 -10.07 4.25 -8.38
CA GLU A 85 -8.92 4.35 -7.47
C GLU A 85 -9.38 4.85 -6.10
N ASP A 86 -10.17 5.93 -6.07
CA ASP A 86 -10.77 6.48 -4.86
C ASP A 86 -11.60 5.43 -4.09
N TYR A 87 -12.35 4.61 -4.83
CA TYR A 87 -13.13 3.53 -4.23
C TYR A 87 -12.23 2.43 -3.66
N ILE A 88 -11.16 2.05 -4.37
CA ILE A 88 -10.19 1.04 -3.92
C ILE A 88 -9.46 1.53 -2.68
N GLN A 89 -9.00 2.79 -2.66
CA GLN A 89 -8.28 3.37 -1.53
C GLN A 89 -9.11 3.34 -0.24
N ARG A 90 -10.44 3.48 -0.33
CA ARG A 90 -11.36 3.37 0.82
C ARG A 90 -11.54 1.94 1.34
N GLN A 91 -11.12 0.92 0.59
CA GLN A 91 -11.25 -0.48 1.00
C GLN A 91 -10.23 -0.89 2.07
N PRO A 92 -10.52 -1.97 2.85
CA PRO A 92 -9.55 -2.58 3.74
C PRO A 92 -8.27 -3.01 3.04
N SER A 93 -7.17 -3.01 3.78
CA SER A 93 -5.83 -3.32 3.23
C SER A 93 -5.74 -4.70 2.58
N SER A 94 -6.49 -5.69 3.05
CA SER A 94 -6.58 -7.03 2.46
C SER A 94 -7.16 -7.00 1.04
N VAL A 95 -8.28 -6.29 0.86
CA VAL A 95 -8.97 -6.15 -0.43
C VAL A 95 -8.08 -5.38 -1.42
N ARG A 96 -7.46 -4.28 -0.99
CA ARG A 96 -6.54 -3.50 -1.83
C ARG A 96 -5.37 -4.34 -2.35
N LYS A 97 -4.77 -5.18 -1.49
CA LYS A 97 -3.69 -6.09 -1.88
C LYS A 97 -4.13 -7.12 -2.91
N LEU A 98 -5.34 -7.67 -2.74
CA LEU A 98 -5.91 -8.62 -3.69
C LEU A 98 -6.09 -7.97 -5.07
N ILE A 99 -6.75 -6.81 -5.11
CA ILE A 99 -6.96 -6.06 -6.36
C ILE A 99 -5.64 -5.76 -7.05
N ARG A 100 -4.63 -5.30 -6.29
CA ARG A 100 -3.29 -5.03 -6.82
C ARG A 100 -2.67 -6.26 -7.45
N SER A 101 -2.69 -7.41 -6.77
CA SER A 101 -2.12 -8.65 -7.30
C SER A 101 -2.78 -9.07 -8.62
N SER A 102 -4.10 -8.91 -8.74
CA SER A 102 -4.82 -9.18 -9.99
C SER A 102 -4.45 -8.22 -11.12
N VAL A 103 -4.28 -6.92 -10.80
CA VAL A 103 -3.86 -5.92 -11.79
C VAL A 103 -2.42 -6.17 -12.25
N GLU A 104 -1.51 -6.50 -11.35
CA GLU A 104 -0.11 -6.83 -11.67
C GLU A 104 -0.01 -8.08 -12.55
N ALA A 105 -0.74 -9.15 -12.22
CA ALA A 105 -0.81 -10.36 -13.05
C ALA A 105 -1.29 -10.08 -14.48
N SER A 106 -2.27 -9.17 -14.64
CA SER A 106 -2.78 -8.80 -15.97
C SER A 106 -1.79 -8.01 -16.85
N LYS A 107 -0.74 -7.43 -16.24
CA LYS A 107 0.35 -6.75 -16.95
C LYS A 107 1.38 -7.76 -17.47
N GLU A 108 1.63 -8.84 -16.72
CA GLU A 108 2.58 -9.90 -17.07
C GLU A 108 2.06 -10.79 -18.21
N GLU A 109 0.76 -11.10 -18.27
CA GLU A 109 0.16 -11.88 -19.38
C GLU A 109 0.31 -11.23 -20.78
N ARG A 110 0.73 -9.97 -20.85
CA ARG A 110 0.92 -9.23 -22.11
C ARG A 110 2.39 -9.12 -22.56
N MET A 111 3.34 -9.64 -21.77
CA MET A 111 4.77 -9.72 -22.13
C MET A 111 5.08 -11.10 -22.72
#